data_AF-A0A3L6KXY3-F1
#
_entry.id   AF-A0A3L6KXY3-F1
#
_cell.length_a   1.000
_cell.length_b   1.000
_cell.length_c   1.000
_cell.angle_alpha   90.00
_cell.angle_beta   90.00
_cell.angle_gamma   90.00
#
_symmetry.space_group_name_H-M   'P 1'
#
loop_
_entity.id
_entity.type
_entity.pdbx_description
1 polymer ?
#
loop_
_entity_poly.entity_id
_entity_poly.type
_entity_poly.pdbx_seq_one_letter_code
_entity_poly.pdbx_strand_id
1 'polypeptide(L)'
;MGMRKKETIKKAHKPGVAKGLSYRRPWATFVPTLICFLLLNYLAFGTTVNEEGTDLVVPSGLGDNNTSSLSKLQLLFEDRLMRSLFRVGLFMFREMKVIQLVAVLAFVIHCGEAGLAAGICIRCKADRRTFGLYTVLTLLGGATQLGPLFEAEKDYLKDTTNITTKDDVSKKA
;
A
#
# COMPACT_ATOMS: atom_id res chain seq x y z
N MET A 1 -19.45 46.16 -18.00
CA MET A 1 -19.42 44.99 -17.09
C MET A 1 -18.87 43.81 -17.88
N GLY A 2 -17.53 43.66 -17.95
CA GLY A 2 -16.87 42.68 -18.82
C GLY A 2 -16.40 41.46 -18.03
N MET A 3 -17.04 40.31 -18.23
CA MET A 3 -16.60 39.03 -17.66
C MET A 3 -15.29 38.59 -18.32
N ARG A 4 -14.19 38.62 -17.56
CA ARG A 4 -12.90 38.04 -17.98
C ARG A 4 -12.98 36.51 -17.92
N LYS A 5 -12.99 35.89 -19.10
CA LYS A 5 -12.86 34.45 -19.31
C LYS A 5 -11.51 33.99 -18.76
N LYS A 6 -11.51 33.17 -17.70
CA LYS A 6 -10.28 32.53 -17.20
C LYS A 6 -9.85 31.47 -18.20
N GLU A 7 -8.88 31.81 -19.05
CA GLU A 7 -8.18 30.82 -19.86
C GLU A 7 -7.35 29.93 -18.95
N THR A 8 -7.81 28.70 -18.75
CA THR A 8 -6.98 27.61 -18.23
C THR A 8 -5.86 27.36 -19.23
N ILE A 9 -4.67 27.87 -18.94
CA ILE A 9 -3.43 27.54 -19.64
C ILE A 9 -3.20 26.03 -19.44
N LYS A 10 -3.66 25.22 -20.40
CA LYS A 10 -3.17 23.85 -20.56
C LYS A 10 -1.69 23.99 -20.89
N LYS A 11 -0.81 23.66 -19.93
CA LYS A 11 0.65 23.59 -20.17
C LYS A 11 0.88 22.77 -21.45
N ALA A 12 1.37 23.43 -22.48
CA ALA A 12 1.71 22.80 -23.74
C ALA A 12 2.71 21.67 -23.47
N HIS A 13 2.37 20.47 -23.92
CA HIS A 13 3.26 19.33 -23.95
C HIS A 13 4.45 19.69 -24.86
N LYS A 14 5.66 19.78 -24.30
CA LYS A 14 6.87 19.95 -25.12
C LYS A 14 7.07 18.65 -25.91
N PRO A 15 7.02 18.68 -27.25
CA PRO A 15 7.34 17.51 -28.05
C PRO A 15 8.79 17.11 -27.78
N GLY A 16 9.06 15.82 -27.52
CA GLY A 16 10.40 15.27 -27.37
C GLY A 16 10.85 14.89 -25.94
N VAL A 17 10.01 15.06 -24.91
CA VAL A 17 10.35 14.58 -23.54
C VAL A 17 9.41 13.46 -23.14
N ALA A 18 9.96 12.26 -22.95
CA ALA A 18 9.21 11.11 -22.42
C ALA A 18 8.53 11.53 -21.12
N LYS A 19 7.22 11.30 -21.03
CA LYS A 19 6.44 11.59 -19.83
C LYS A 19 7.01 10.72 -18.70
N GLY A 20 7.45 11.33 -17.60
CA GLY A 20 7.96 10.58 -16.45
C GLY A 20 6.95 9.55 -15.94
N LEU A 21 7.45 8.47 -15.31
CA LEU A 21 6.60 7.40 -14.78
C LEU A 21 5.46 7.98 -13.93
N SER A 22 4.22 7.71 -14.31
CA SER A 22 3.05 8.22 -13.60
C SER A 22 2.62 7.29 -12.48
N TYR A 23 2.30 7.86 -11.32
CA TYR A 23 1.65 7.10 -10.25
C TYR A 23 0.19 6.77 -10.59
N ARG A 24 -0.15 5.47 -10.58
CA ARG A 24 -1.52 4.95 -10.69
C ARG A 24 -2.03 4.60 -9.30
N ARG A 25 -3.28 4.95 -9.02
CA ARG A 25 -3.88 4.94 -7.67
C ARG A 25 -4.82 3.75 -7.48
N PRO A 26 -4.36 2.58 -6.99
CA PRO A 26 -5.23 1.43 -6.75
C PRO A 26 -5.98 1.53 -5.41
N TRP A 27 -6.49 2.70 -5.02
CA TRP A 27 -7.01 2.92 -3.65
C TRP A 27 -8.11 1.93 -3.25
N ALA A 28 -8.96 1.53 -4.20
CA ALA A 28 -10.04 0.58 -3.96
C ALA A 28 -9.57 -0.80 -3.50
N THR A 29 -8.42 -1.27 -3.99
CA THR A 29 -7.83 -2.56 -3.59
C THR A 29 -6.77 -2.39 -2.50
N PHE A 30 -6.00 -1.31 -2.55
CA PHE A 30 -4.95 -1.02 -1.58
C PHE A 30 -5.49 -0.80 -0.17
N VAL A 31 -6.55 0.00 0.01
CA VAL A 31 -7.05 0.35 1.35
C VAL A 31 -7.53 -0.88 2.13
N PRO A 32 -8.36 -1.78 1.54
CA PRO A 32 -8.72 -3.03 2.23
C PRO A 32 -7.51 -3.90 2.57
N THR A 33 -6.55 -4.05 1.64
CA THR A 33 -5.34 -4.85 1.89
C THR A 33 -4.48 -4.26 3.00
N LEU A 34 -4.30 -2.94 3.02
CA LEU A 34 -3.60 -2.23 4.08
C LEU A 34 -4.26 -2.48 5.43
N ILE A 35 -5.58 -2.33 5.50
CA ILE A 35 -6.34 -2.55 6.74
C ILE A 35 -6.15 -4.00 7.19
N CYS A 36 -6.36 -4.98 6.33
CA CYS A 36 -6.15 -6.40 6.67
C CYS A 36 -4.72 -6.68 7.14
N PHE A 37 -3.72 -6.11 6.47
CA PHE A 37 -2.32 -6.26 6.85
C PHE A 37 -2.04 -5.66 8.25
N LEU A 38 -2.55 -4.46 8.52
CA LEU A 38 -2.41 -3.82 9.84
C LEU A 38 -3.13 -4.61 10.94
N LEU A 39 -4.35 -5.10 10.68
CA LEU A 39 -5.10 -5.92 11.62
C LEU A 39 -4.39 -7.24 11.91
N LEU A 40 -3.84 -7.89 10.88
CA LEU A 40 -3.07 -9.13 11.04
C LEU A 40 -1.79 -8.89 11.87
N ASN A 41 -1.05 -7.82 11.61
CA ASN A 41 0.15 -7.49 12.38
C ASN A 41 -0.19 -7.12 13.82
N TYR A 42 -1.25 -6.35 14.03
CA TYR A 42 -1.71 -6.02 15.38
C TYR A 42 -2.18 -7.27 16.12
N LEU A 43 -2.93 -8.17 15.47
CA LEU A 43 -3.27 -9.45 16.06
C LEU A 43 -1.99 -10.22 16.43
N ALA A 44 -1.08 -10.44 15.49
CA ALA A 44 0.13 -11.23 15.67
C ALA A 44 1.07 -10.73 16.78
N PHE A 45 1.26 -9.41 16.91
CA PHE A 45 2.30 -8.83 17.78
C PHE A 45 1.79 -7.83 18.81
N GLY A 46 0.57 -7.30 18.63
CA GLY A 46 -0.05 -6.32 19.51
C GLY A 46 -1.02 -6.91 20.53
N THR A 47 -1.39 -8.19 20.40
CA THR A 47 -2.29 -8.87 21.34
C THR A 47 -1.56 -9.94 22.14
N THR A 48 -2.15 -10.33 23.26
CA THR A 48 -1.62 -11.37 24.15
C THR A 48 -2.65 -12.49 24.26
N VAL A 49 -2.20 -13.73 24.21
CA VAL A 49 -3.04 -14.92 24.42
C VAL A 49 -2.99 -15.37 25.88
N ASN A 50 -4.03 -16.04 26.35
CA ASN A 50 -4.04 -16.69 27.66
C ASN A 50 -3.05 -17.87 27.71
N GLU A 51 -2.84 -18.44 28.90
CA GLU A 51 -1.92 -19.57 29.10
C GLU A 51 -2.29 -20.78 28.24
N GLU A 52 -3.58 -21.00 28.01
CA GLU A 52 -4.10 -22.08 27.20
C GLU A 52 -4.01 -21.81 25.68
N GLY A 53 -3.72 -20.57 25.27
CA GLY A 53 -3.67 -20.18 23.85
C GLY A 53 -5.03 -20.19 23.14
N THR A 54 -6.13 -20.27 23.89
CA THR A 54 -7.49 -20.41 23.39
C THR A 54 -8.22 -19.08 23.21
N ASP A 55 -7.71 -18.01 23.83
CA ASP A 55 -8.38 -16.70 23.84
C ASP A 55 -7.40 -15.53 23.99
N LEU A 56 -7.86 -14.33 23.67
CA LEU A 56 -7.08 -13.09 23.87
C LEU A 56 -7.29 -12.53 25.28
N VAL A 57 -6.20 -12.14 25.93
CA VAL A 57 -6.21 -11.41 27.20
C VAL A 57 -6.50 -9.94 26.92
N VAL A 58 -7.56 -9.41 27.54
CA VAL A 58 -7.87 -7.98 27.48
C VAL A 58 -6.97 -7.24 28.50
N PRO A 59 -6.29 -6.14 28.13
CA PRO A 59 -5.41 -5.41 29.04
C PRO A 59 -6.15 -4.92 30.29
N SER A 60 -5.63 -5.28 31.46
CA SER A 60 -6.15 -4.87 32.77
C SER A 60 -6.05 -3.34 32.94
N GLY A 61 -7.18 -2.68 33.28
CA GLY A 61 -7.22 -1.23 33.58
C GLY A 61 -7.98 -0.36 32.56
N LEU A 62 -8.40 -0.91 31.43
CA LEU A 62 -9.24 -0.21 30.44
C LEU A 62 -10.75 -0.19 30.79
N GLY A 63 -11.15 -0.85 31.88
CA GLY A 63 -12.53 -0.95 32.35
C GLY A 63 -12.95 0.08 33.41
N ASP A 64 -12.02 0.92 33.89
CA ASP A 64 -12.36 1.92 34.91
C ASP A 64 -13.18 3.07 34.30
N ASN A 65 -14.18 3.55 35.05
CA ASN A 65 -15.09 4.62 34.62
C ASN A 65 -14.37 5.95 34.27
N ASN A 66 -13.09 6.10 34.65
CA ASN A 66 -12.23 7.25 34.37
C ASN A 66 -11.42 7.14 33.06
N THR A 67 -11.65 6.10 32.26
CA THR A 67 -10.92 5.88 31.01
C THR A 67 -11.37 6.83 29.90
N SER A 68 -10.40 7.32 29.12
CA SER A 68 -10.63 8.21 27.99
C SER A 68 -11.52 7.56 26.92
N SER A 69 -12.18 8.36 26.08
CA SER A 69 -13.00 7.84 24.96
C SER A 69 -12.22 6.94 24.00
N LEU A 70 -10.93 7.23 23.79
CA LEU A 70 -10.03 6.41 22.97
C LEU A 70 -9.76 5.04 23.60
N SER A 71 -9.55 5.00 24.91
CA SER A 71 -9.37 3.77 25.69
C SER A 71 -10.59 2.84 25.60
N LYS A 72 -11.80 3.40 25.68
CA LYS A 72 -13.04 2.62 25.51
C LYS A 72 -13.19 2.08 24.09
N LEU A 73 -12.80 2.86 23.08
CA LEU A 73 -12.86 2.46 21.68
C LEU A 73 -11.83 1.36 21.37
N GLN A 74 -10.64 1.45 21.95
CA GLN A 74 -9.62 0.40 21.90
C GLN A 74 -10.13 -0.90 22.55
N LEU A 75 -10.76 -0.81 23.73
CA LEU A 75 -11.31 -2.00 24.40
C LEU A 75 -12.39 -2.68 23.56
N LEU A 76 -13.31 -1.90 22.95
CA LEU A 76 -14.32 -2.45 22.02
C LEU A 76 -13.68 -3.07 20.77
N PHE A 77 -12.62 -2.46 20.24
CA PHE A 77 -11.90 -2.96 19.09
C PHE A 77 -11.19 -4.28 19.40
N GLU A 78 -10.48 -4.38 20.52
CA GLU A 78 -9.81 -5.61 20.94
C GLU A 78 -10.83 -6.71 21.27
N ASP A 79 -11.85 -6.41 22.06
CA ASP A 79 -12.83 -7.39 22.53
C ASP A 79 -13.74 -7.93 21.41
N ARG A 80 -14.15 -7.07 20.46
CA ARG A 80 -15.01 -7.52 19.35
C ARG A 80 -14.24 -7.91 18.11
N LEU A 81 -13.41 -7.01 17.57
CA LEU A 81 -12.80 -7.22 16.27
C LEU A 81 -11.60 -8.17 16.37
N MET A 82 -10.65 -7.91 17.27
CA MET A 82 -9.45 -8.75 17.38
C MET A 82 -9.78 -10.15 17.86
N ARG A 83 -10.67 -10.28 18.85
CA ARG A 83 -11.11 -11.59 19.33
C ARG A 83 -11.84 -12.40 18.24
N SER A 84 -12.66 -11.75 17.41
CA SER A 84 -13.29 -12.40 16.26
C SER A 84 -12.26 -12.84 15.22
N LEU A 85 -11.31 -11.96 14.87
CA LEU A 85 -10.23 -12.30 13.94
C LEU A 85 -9.33 -13.41 14.49
N PHE A 86 -9.06 -13.41 15.80
CA PHE A 86 -8.32 -14.45 16.48
C PHE A 86 -9.02 -15.80 16.37
N ARG A 87 -10.34 -15.88 16.59
CA ARG A 87 -11.08 -17.13 16.42
C ARG A 87 -11.04 -17.65 14.99
N VAL A 88 -11.20 -16.77 14.00
CA VAL A 88 -11.06 -17.15 12.58
C VAL A 88 -9.62 -17.62 12.28
N GLY A 89 -8.63 -16.90 12.79
CA GLY A 89 -7.22 -17.25 12.67
C GLY A 89 -6.90 -18.58 13.33
N LEU A 90 -7.41 -18.85 14.53
CA LEU A 90 -7.22 -20.10 15.24
C LEU A 90 -7.89 -21.26 14.51
N PHE A 91 -9.08 -21.03 13.93
CA PHE A 91 -9.72 -22.03 13.08
C PHE A 91 -8.87 -22.38 11.85
N MET A 92 -8.24 -21.40 11.21
CA MET A 92 -7.41 -21.61 10.01
C MET A 92 -6.01 -22.13 10.30
N PHE A 93 -5.34 -21.58 11.32
CA PHE A 93 -3.91 -21.74 11.58
C PHE A 93 -3.60 -22.51 12.88
N ARG A 94 -4.63 -22.84 13.68
CA ARG A 94 -4.60 -23.61 14.94
C ARG A 94 -3.87 -22.99 16.11
N GLU A 95 -2.82 -22.21 15.86
CA GLU A 95 -1.98 -21.65 16.91
C GLU A 95 -1.52 -20.23 16.59
N MET A 96 -1.33 -19.42 17.64
CA MET A 96 -0.86 -18.04 17.52
C MET A 96 0.52 -17.92 16.87
N LYS A 97 1.42 -18.89 17.12
CA LYS A 97 2.76 -18.92 16.50
C LYS A 97 2.68 -19.04 14.97
N VAL A 98 1.69 -19.75 14.44
CA VAL A 98 1.49 -19.89 13.00
C VAL A 98 0.96 -18.59 12.42
N ILE A 99 0.03 -17.91 13.11
CA ILE A 99 -0.46 -16.57 12.72
C ILE A 99 0.70 -15.57 12.66
N GLN A 100 1.57 -15.57 13.67
CA GLN A 100 2.78 -14.75 13.70
C GLN A 100 3.72 -15.06 12.54
N LEU A 101 3.97 -16.35 12.27
CA LEU A 101 4.79 -16.77 11.13
C LEU A 101 4.21 -16.27 9.81
N VAL A 102 2.90 -16.39 9.59
CA VAL A 102 2.22 -15.88 8.39
C VAL A 102 2.39 -14.36 8.28
N ALA A 103 2.26 -13.61 9.38
CA ALA A 103 2.47 -12.16 9.39
C ALA A 103 3.92 -11.79 8.99
N VAL A 104 4.92 -12.49 9.53
CA VAL A 104 6.34 -12.29 9.16
C VAL A 104 6.55 -12.62 7.68
N LEU A 105 6.05 -13.75 7.20
CA LEU A 105 6.19 -14.15 5.79
C LEU A 105 5.53 -13.15 4.85
N ALA A 106 4.34 -12.64 5.18
CA ALA A 106 3.68 -11.60 4.41
C ALA A 106 4.53 -10.33 4.32
N PHE A 107 5.14 -9.90 5.44
CA PHE A 107 6.04 -8.75 5.45
C PHE A 107 7.30 -8.98 4.61
N VAL A 108 7.90 -10.18 4.66
CA VAL A 108 9.05 -10.54 3.82
C VAL A 108 8.69 -10.49 2.33
N ILE A 109 7.52 -10.98 1.95
CA ILE A 109 7.00 -10.88 0.58
C ILE A 109 6.87 -9.41 0.18
N HIS A 110 6.25 -8.57 1.01
CA HIS A 110 6.11 -7.14 0.74
C HIS A 110 7.48 -6.45 0.56
N CYS A 111 8.51 -6.83 1.33
CA CYS A 111 9.87 -6.33 1.15
C CYS A 111 10.44 -6.70 -0.23
N GLY A 112 10.24 -7.95 -0.68
CA GLY A 112 10.65 -8.39 -2.01
C GLY A 112 9.92 -7.61 -3.12
N GLU A 113 8.62 -7.43 -2.99
CA GLU A 113 7.80 -6.66 -3.91
C GLU A 113 8.21 -5.18 -3.96
N ALA A 114 8.55 -4.58 -2.81
CA ALA A 114 9.05 -3.22 -2.74
C ALA A 114 10.40 -3.06 -3.45
N GLY A 115 11.27 -4.08 -3.35
CA GLY A 115 12.52 -4.15 -4.12
C GLY A 115 12.28 -4.16 -5.63
N LEU A 116 11.32 -4.97 -6.10
CA LEU A 116 10.90 -4.97 -7.51
C LEU A 116 10.35 -3.61 -7.93
N ALA A 117 9.49 -3.00 -7.10
CA ALA A 117 8.91 -1.70 -7.37
C ALA A 117 9.98 -0.60 -7.47
N ALA A 118 10.98 -0.61 -6.57
CA ALA A 118 12.12 0.29 -6.61
C ALA A 118 12.92 0.12 -7.90
N GLY A 119 13.20 -1.13 -8.31
CA GLY A 119 13.90 -1.44 -9.55
C GLY A 119 13.19 -0.89 -10.79
N ILE A 120 11.86 -1.05 -10.89
CA ILE A 120 11.06 -0.47 -12.00
C ILE A 120 11.13 1.06 -11.97
N CYS A 121 10.95 1.66 -10.79
CA CYS A 121 10.98 3.12 -10.64
C CYS A 121 12.33 3.72 -11.06
N ILE A 122 13.45 3.08 -10.70
CA ILE A 122 14.80 3.50 -11.10
C ILE A 122 14.97 3.40 -12.61
N ARG A 123 14.60 2.26 -13.23
CA ARG A 123 14.70 2.07 -14.70
C ARG A 123 13.85 3.08 -15.47
N CYS A 124 12.67 3.42 -14.96
CA CYS A 124 11.76 4.37 -15.59
C CYS A 124 12.00 5.83 -15.18
N LYS A 125 13.10 6.13 -14.48
CA LYS A 125 13.46 7.49 -14.03
C LYS A 125 12.32 8.19 -13.29
N ALA A 126 11.63 7.46 -12.42
CA ALA A 126 10.53 8.01 -11.62
C ALA A 126 11.01 9.19 -10.77
N ASP A 127 10.16 10.20 -10.62
CA ASP A 127 10.43 11.28 -9.68
C ASP A 127 10.36 10.77 -8.23
N ARG A 128 10.95 11.53 -7.29
CA ARG A 128 11.05 11.13 -5.87
C ARG A 128 9.68 10.80 -5.25
N ARG A 129 8.62 11.52 -5.63
CA ARG A 129 7.28 11.30 -5.10
C ARG A 129 6.69 10.00 -5.63
N THR A 130 6.79 9.77 -6.93
CA THR A 130 6.30 8.53 -7.55
C THR A 130 7.07 7.31 -7.05
N PHE A 131 8.40 7.44 -6.92
CA PHE A 131 9.24 6.41 -6.29
C PHE A 131 8.75 6.10 -4.87
N GLY A 132 8.61 7.12 -4.03
CA GLY A 132 8.14 6.96 -2.64
C GLY A 132 6.75 6.32 -2.58
N LEU A 133 5.81 6.75 -3.41
CA LEU A 133 4.46 6.20 -3.45
C LEU A 133 4.47 4.71 -3.83
N TYR A 134 5.13 4.32 -4.91
CA TYR A 134 5.16 2.91 -5.30
C TYR A 134 5.92 2.06 -4.28
N THR A 135 7.07 2.50 -3.79
CA THR A 135 7.90 1.68 -2.88
C THR A 135 7.30 1.54 -1.49
N VAL A 136 6.92 2.66 -0.85
CA VAL A 136 6.37 2.66 0.51
C VAL A 136 5.00 1.99 0.54
N LEU A 137 4.13 2.26 -0.45
CA LEU A 137 2.82 1.61 -0.46
C LEU A 137 2.93 0.13 -0.80
N THR A 138 3.93 -0.31 -1.58
CA THR A 138 4.18 -1.75 -1.78
C THR A 138 4.60 -2.43 -0.48
N LEU A 139 5.41 -1.79 0.36
CA LEU A 139 5.75 -2.35 1.68
C LEU A 139 4.51 -2.60 2.56
N LEU A 140 3.47 -1.78 2.40
CA LEU A 140 2.29 -1.82 3.25
C LEU A 140 1.11 -2.63 2.66
N GLY A 141 0.96 -2.62 1.34
CA GLY A 141 -0.16 -3.25 0.63
C GLY A 141 0.25 -4.32 -0.39
N GLY A 142 1.54 -4.64 -0.45
CA GLY A 142 2.11 -5.66 -1.30
C GLY A 142 1.80 -5.52 -2.79
N ALA A 143 1.50 -6.64 -3.43
CA ALA A 143 1.18 -6.79 -4.85
C ALA A 143 0.11 -5.83 -5.39
N THR A 144 -0.76 -5.26 -4.54
CA THR A 144 -1.79 -4.30 -4.97
C THR A 144 -1.21 -3.06 -5.66
N GLN A 145 0.05 -2.73 -5.38
CA GLN A 145 0.77 -1.62 -6.02
C GLN A 145 1.58 -2.06 -7.26
N LEU A 146 1.93 -3.34 -7.39
CA LEU A 146 2.74 -3.86 -8.49
C LEU A 146 1.98 -3.88 -9.82
N GLY A 147 0.71 -4.31 -9.84
CA GLY A 147 -0.09 -4.31 -11.07
C GLY A 147 -0.18 -2.91 -11.74
N PRO A 148 -0.60 -1.87 -10.99
CA PRO A 148 -0.61 -0.50 -11.49
C PRO A 148 0.79 0.01 -11.89
N LEU A 149 1.84 -0.42 -11.19
CA LEU A 149 3.22 -0.06 -11.55
C LEU A 149 3.64 -0.67 -12.90
N PHE A 150 3.33 -1.95 -13.15
CA PHE A 150 3.61 -2.59 -14.44
C PHE A 150 2.85 -1.92 -15.59
N GLU A 151 1.59 -1.51 -15.36
CA GLU A 151 0.85 -0.74 -16.35
C GLU A 151 1.48 0.63 -16.62
N ALA A 152 1.94 1.32 -15.57
CA ALA A 152 2.64 2.59 -15.72
C ALA A 152 3.99 2.44 -16.45
N GLU A 153 4.73 1.36 -16.19
CA GLU A 153 5.97 1.01 -16.91
C GLU A 153 5.68 0.77 -18.39
N LYS A 154 4.64 -0.01 -18.71
CA LYS A 154 4.26 -0.31 -20.09
C LYS A 154 3.95 0.96 -20.88
N ASP A 155 3.25 1.91 -20.28
CA ASP A 155 2.95 3.19 -20.92
C ASP A 155 4.19 4.06 -21.09
N TYR A 156 5.06 4.11 -20.07
CA TYR A 156 6.33 4.82 -20.13
C TYR A 156 7.22 4.31 -21.28
N LEU A 157 7.32 2.99 -21.46
CA LEU A 157 8.11 2.38 -22.52
C LEU A 157 7.53 2.65 -23.92
N LYS A 158 6.20 2.67 -24.06
CA LYS A 158 5.53 3.05 -25.31
C LYS A 158 5.80 4.50 -25.67
N ASP A 159 5.66 5.42 -24.72
CA ASP A 159 5.90 6.84 -24.94
C ASP A 159 7.36 7.11 -25.33
N THR A 160 8.30 6.45 -24.65
CA THR A 160 9.73 6.59 -24.94
C THR A 160 10.07 6.07 -26.33
N THR A 161 9.56 4.89 -26.72
CA THR A 161 9.79 4.31 -28.06
C THR A 161 9.25 5.22 -29.16
N ASN A 162 8.03 5.73 -29.00
CA ASN A 162 7.40 6.61 -29.99
C ASN A 162 8.16 7.93 -30.20
N ILE A 163 8.81 8.46 -29.16
CA ILE A 163 9.65 9.67 -29.26
C ILE A 163 10.93 9.34 -30.05
N THR A 164 11.64 8.28 -29.67
CA THR A 164 12.87 7.86 -30.37
C THR A 164 12.62 7.64 -31.86
N THR A 165 11.53 6.95 -32.23
CA THR A 165 11.18 6.74 -33.64
C THR A 165 10.91 8.04 -34.40
N LYS A 166 10.22 9.00 -33.78
CA LYS A 166 9.95 10.31 -34.43
C LYS A 166 11.21 11.13 -34.62
N ASP A 167 12.11 11.11 -33.64
CA ASP A 167 13.38 11.82 -33.70
C ASP A 167 14.29 11.23 -34.80
N ASP A 168 14.30 9.91 -34.95
CA ASP A 168 15.08 9.22 -36.00
C ASP A 168 14.54 9.50 -37.41
N VAL A 169 13.21 9.56 -37.58
CA VAL A 169 12.59 9.92 -38.86
C VAL A 169 12.91 11.38 -39.21
N SER A 170 12.81 12.30 -38.24
CA SER A 170 13.10 13.72 -38.48
C SER A 170 14.57 14.01 -38.81
N LYS A 171 15.51 13.18 -38.37
CA LYS A 171 16.94 13.33 -38.70
C LYS A 171 17.32 12.75 -40.07
N LYS A 172 16.47 11.91 -40.66
CA LYS A 172 16.68 11.26 -41.96
C LYS A 172 15.96 11.95 -43.12
N ALA A 173 15.03 12.87 -42.84
CA ALA A 173 14.35 13.71 -43.81
C ALA A 173 15.12 15.02 -44.03
#